data_AF-A0A8B7D8F7-F1
#
_entry.id   AF-A0A8B7D8F7-F1
#
_cell.length_a   1.000
_cell.length_b   1.000
_cell.length_c   1.000
_cell.angle_alpha   90.00
_cell.angle_beta   90.00
_cell.angle_gamma   90.00
#
_symmetry.space_group_name_H-M   'P 1'
#
loop_
_entity.id
_entity.type
_entity.pdbx_description
1 polymer ?
#
loop_
_entity_poly.entity_id
_entity_poly.type
_entity_poly.pdbx_seq_one_letter_code
_entity_poly.pdbx_strand_id
1 'polypeptide(L)'
;MLSYQCSPLSTAERIINTFRQCSRFQVEKDLDTFASVVVLDEVGLAEDSPRMPLKALHSLLEDGTDGSEDLTADGSEFKDKRVAFIGISNWSLDPAKMNRGIMLYRGQPSVDELVLTASLIKLVFCYARKLKDSPSISDIKYAVKRNFSGLQEVNTWKIFKSFLPQNLSK
;
A
#
# COMPACT_ATOMS: atom_id res chain seq x y z
N MET A 1 7.36 -12.45 6.55
CA MET A 1 6.27 -11.71 5.87
C MET A 1 6.00 -12.38 4.54
N LEU A 2 4.73 -12.48 4.14
CA LEU A 2 4.29 -13.01 2.85
C LEU A 2 3.30 -12.02 2.21
N SER A 3 3.50 -11.65 0.95
CA SER A 3 2.65 -10.70 0.25
C SER A 3 1.82 -11.37 -0.83
N TYR A 4 0.56 -10.95 -0.99
CA TYR A 4 -0.33 -11.36 -2.07
C TYR A 4 -0.94 -10.14 -2.75
N GLN A 5 -0.78 -10.05 -4.07
CA GLN A 5 -1.41 -9.02 -4.89
C GLN A 5 -2.87 -9.42 -5.18
N CYS A 6 -3.81 -8.64 -4.65
CA CYS A 6 -5.22 -8.77 -4.95
C CYS A 6 -5.55 -8.21 -6.34
N SER A 7 -6.61 -8.77 -6.93
CA SER A 7 -7.16 -8.36 -8.22
C SER A 7 -8.66 -8.71 -8.27
N PRO A 8 -9.41 -8.23 -9.27
CA PRO A 8 -10.81 -8.62 -9.44
C PRO A 8 -11.04 -10.14 -9.65
N LEU A 9 -10.00 -10.86 -10.06
CA LEU A 9 -10.02 -12.32 -10.29
C LEU A 9 -9.57 -13.12 -9.06
N SER A 10 -9.22 -12.45 -7.95
CA SER A 10 -8.79 -13.11 -6.72
C SER A 10 -9.85 -14.07 -6.18
N THR A 11 -9.39 -15.16 -5.56
CA THR A 11 -10.25 -16.19 -4.98
C THR A 11 -9.98 -16.33 -3.48
N ALA A 12 -11.00 -16.75 -2.73
CA ALA A 12 -10.88 -17.03 -1.30
C ALA A 12 -9.76 -18.06 -1.03
N GLU A 13 -9.68 -19.12 -1.83
CA GLU A 13 -8.67 -20.17 -1.71
C GLU A 13 -7.24 -19.63 -1.78
N ARG A 14 -6.95 -18.67 -2.67
CA ARG A 14 -5.63 -18.05 -2.75
C ARG A 14 -5.28 -17.27 -1.49
N ILE A 15 -6.26 -16.56 -0.90
CA ILE A 15 -6.07 -15.83 0.35
C ILE A 15 -5.82 -16.81 1.50
N ILE A 16 -6.67 -17.85 1.63
CA ILE A 16 -6.53 -18.89 2.66
C ILE A 16 -5.16 -19.59 2.56
N ASN A 17 -4.76 -20.00 1.36
CA ASN A 17 -3.45 -20.62 1.14
C ASN A 17 -2.29 -19.68 1.50
N THR A 18 -2.42 -18.38 1.26
CA THR A 18 -1.42 -17.38 1.68
C THR A 18 -1.31 -17.33 3.21
N PHE A 19 -2.44 -17.28 3.93
CA PHE A 19 -2.44 -17.31 5.40
C PHE A 19 -1.85 -18.61 5.95
N ARG A 20 -2.26 -19.76 5.42
CA ARG A 20 -1.72 -21.08 5.79
C ARG A 20 -0.23 -21.20 5.52
N GLN A 21 0.26 -20.64 4.40
CA GLN A 21 1.69 -20.62 4.12
C GLN A 21 2.44 -19.69 5.10
N CYS A 22 1.83 -18.56 5.47
CA CYS A 22 2.42 -17.60 6.40
C CYS A 22 2.47 -18.14 7.83
N SER A 23 1.46 -18.88 8.28
CA SER A 23 1.43 -19.47 9.63
C SER A 23 2.53 -20.51 9.81
N ARG A 24 2.89 -21.25 8.76
CA ARG A 24 4.03 -22.19 8.78
C ARG A 24 5.37 -21.53 9.12
N PHE A 25 5.54 -20.23 8.90
CA PHE A 25 6.76 -19.52 9.32
C PHE A 25 6.87 -19.35 10.84
N GLN A 26 5.77 -19.50 11.57
CA GLN A 26 5.73 -19.41 13.02
C GLN A 26 5.93 -20.77 13.72
N VAL A 27 5.92 -21.88 12.96
CA VAL A 27 6.15 -23.22 13.49
C VAL A 27 7.54 -23.27 14.14
N GLU A 28 7.60 -23.80 15.37
CA GLU A 28 8.83 -23.88 16.19
C GLU A 28 9.48 -22.52 16.51
N LYS A 29 8.71 -21.42 16.42
CA LYS A 29 9.16 -20.08 16.83
C LYS A 29 8.52 -19.69 18.16
N ASP A 30 9.24 -18.84 18.90
CA ASP A 30 8.70 -18.15 20.07
C ASP A 30 7.80 -16.99 19.61
N LEU A 31 6.50 -17.11 19.84
CA LEU A 31 5.49 -16.13 19.41
C LEU A 31 5.52 -14.82 20.21
N ASP A 32 6.23 -14.78 21.34
CA ASP A 32 6.40 -13.55 22.11
C ASP A 32 7.45 -12.63 21.46
N THR A 33 8.35 -13.20 20.66
CA THR A 33 9.43 -12.48 19.97
C THR A 33 9.33 -12.51 18.44
N PHE A 34 8.46 -13.35 17.88
CA PHE A 34 8.30 -13.53 16.43
C PHE A 34 6.83 -13.54 16.02
N ALA A 35 6.50 -12.82 14.95
CA ALA A 35 5.19 -12.87 14.30
C ALA A 35 5.37 -12.92 12.77
N SER A 36 4.62 -13.80 12.12
CA SER A 36 4.49 -13.77 10.67
C SER A 36 3.37 -12.81 10.27
N VAL A 37 3.52 -12.19 9.10
CA VAL A 37 2.64 -11.13 8.62
C VAL A 37 2.24 -11.42 7.18
N VAL A 38 0.94 -11.48 6.93
CA VAL A 38 0.35 -11.47 5.59
C VAL A 38 0.09 -10.03 5.18
N VAL A 39 0.54 -9.69 3.97
CA VAL A 39 0.24 -8.39 3.35
C VAL A 39 -0.60 -8.61 2.10
N LEU A 40 -1.84 -8.11 2.11
CA LEU A 40 -2.68 -8.09 0.91
C LEU A 40 -2.56 -6.72 0.27
N ASP A 41 -1.93 -6.67 -0.89
CA ASP A 41 -1.77 -5.45 -1.68
C ASP A 41 -2.93 -5.31 -2.67
N GLU A 42 -3.37 -4.09 -2.92
CA GLU A 42 -4.59 -3.75 -3.66
C GLU A 42 -5.85 -4.52 -3.22
N VAL A 43 -6.03 -4.70 -1.90
CA VAL A 43 -7.12 -5.54 -1.35
C VAL A 43 -8.52 -5.06 -1.76
N GLY A 44 -8.72 -3.76 -2.01
CA GLY A 44 -9.99 -3.23 -2.48
C GLY A 44 -10.39 -3.71 -3.88
N LEU A 45 -9.44 -4.11 -4.74
CA LEU A 45 -9.78 -4.72 -6.04
C LEU A 45 -10.46 -6.09 -5.89
N ALA A 46 -10.24 -6.77 -4.77
CA ALA A 46 -10.86 -8.07 -4.48
C ALA A 46 -12.28 -7.92 -3.90
N GLU A 47 -12.68 -6.72 -3.46
CA GLU A 47 -14.04 -6.41 -3.02
C GLU A 47 -15.03 -6.48 -4.18
N ASP A 48 -14.65 -5.95 -5.35
CA ASP A 48 -15.47 -5.96 -6.57
C ASP A 48 -15.55 -7.34 -7.24
N SER A 49 -14.89 -8.36 -6.69
CA SER A 49 -14.89 -9.69 -7.27
C SER A 49 -16.24 -10.39 -7.06
N PRO A 50 -16.84 -10.99 -8.10
CA PRO A 50 -18.09 -11.75 -7.96
C PRO A 50 -17.94 -13.00 -7.07
N ARG A 51 -16.71 -13.42 -6.77
CA ARG A 51 -16.40 -14.58 -5.92
C ARG A 51 -16.31 -14.24 -4.44
N MET A 52 -16.49 -12.97 -4.04
CA MET A 52 -16.44 -12.49 -2.65
C MET A 52 -15.26 -13.06 -1.84
N PRO A 53 -14.02 -12.97 -2.34
CA PRO A 53 -12.85 -13.61 -1.73
C PRO A 53 -12.57 -13.10 -0.30
N LEU A 54 -12.91 -11.84 0.00
CA LEU A 54 -12.67 -11.22 1.30
C LEU A 54 -13.59 -11.73 2.42
N LYS A 55 -14.64 -12.52 2.11
CA LYS A 55 -15.43 -13.21 3.14
C LYS A 55 -14.57 -14.17 3.97
N ALA A 56 -13.52 -14.75 3.36
CA ALA A 56 -12.58 -15.62 4.06
C ALA A 56 -11.79 -14.91 5.16
N LEU A 57 -11.65 -13.58 5.11
CA LEU A 57 -10.90 -12.83 6.12
C LEU A 57 -11.57 -12.87 7.49
N HIS A 58 -12.89 -13.09 7.59
CA HIS A 58 -13.57 -13.13 8.88
C HIS A 58 -13.00 -14.22 9.81
N SER A 59 -12.98 -15.46 9.34
CA SER A 59 -12.43 -16.59 10.10
C SER A 59 -10.92 -16.46 10.26
N LEU A 60 -10.21 -16.09 9.18
CA LEU A 60 -8.75 -15.97 9.20
C LEU A 60 -8.23 -14.93 10.20
N LEU A 61 -8.99 -13.86 10.47
CA LEU A 61 -8.61 -12.81 11.43
C LEU A 61 -9.10 -13.11 12.85
N GLU A 62 -10.12 -13.95 13.04
CA GLU A 62 -10.64 -14.30 14.37
C GLU A 62 -9.84 -15.44 15.01
N ASP A 63 -9.71 -16.58 14.33
CA ASP A 63 -9.07 -17.79 14.87
C ASP A 63 -7.91 -18.32 14.01
N GLY A 64 -7.65 -17.72 12.85
CA GLY A 64 -6.58 -18.14 11.95
C GLY A 64 -6.94 -19.35 11.08
N THR A 65 -8.21 -19.77 11.10
CA THR A 65 -8.72 -20.90 10.31
C THR A 65 -9.53 -20.42 9.10
N ASP A 66 -9.83 -21.33 8.20
CA ASP A 66 -10.75 -21.09 7.09
C ASP A 66 -12.23 -21.24 7.50
N GLY A 67 -12.51 -21.38 8.81
CA GLY A 67 -13.85 -21.61 9.35
C GLY A 67 -14.33 -23.06 9.27
N SER A 68 -13.47 -23.99 8.83
CA SER A 68 -13.72 -25.42 9.01
C SER A 68 -13.33 -25.83 10.43
N GLU A 69 -14.25 -26.49 11.15
CA GLU A 69 -13.98 -27.16 12.43
C GLU A 69 -13.12 -28.43 12.25
N ASP A 70 -12.21 -28.44 11.28
CA ASP A 70 -11.21 -29.48 11.19
C ASP A 70 -10.24 -29.26 12.36
N LEU A 71 -10.63 -29.86 13.49
CA LEU A 71 -9.84 -30.14 14.68
C LEU A 71 -8.43 -30.50 14.23
N THR A 72 -7.53 -29.51 14.25
CA THR A 72 -6.07 -29.64 14.18
C THR A 72 -5.59 -31.01 13.70
N ALA A 73 -5.82 -31.35 12.43
CA ALA A 73 -5.33 -32.61 11.86
C ALA A 73 -3.79 -32.70 11.92
N ASP A 74 -3.14 -31.56 12.14
CA ASP A 74 -1.71 -31.34 12.27
C ASP A 74 -1.23 -31.19 13.73
N GLY A 75 -2.12 -31.24 14.73
CA GLY A 75 -1.76 -31.12 16.16
C GLY A 75 -1.19 -29.76 16.60
N SER A 76 -1.25 -28.73 15.75
CA SER A 76 -0.76 -27.38 16.07
C SER A 76 -1.80 -26.59 16.88
N GLU A 77 -1.36 -25.84 17.89
CA GLU A 77 -2.26 -25.00 18.68
C GLU A 77 -2.86 -23.90 17.79
N PHE A 78 -4.09 -23.46 18.08
CA PHE A 78 -4.72 -22.33 17.39
C PHE A 78 -3.86 -21.05 17.42
N LYS A 79 -3.02 -20.90 18.44
CA LYS A 79 -2.10 -19.77 18.58
C LYS A 79 -1.06 -19.72 17.45
N ASP A 80 -0.59 -20.88 16.97
CA ASP A 80 0.40 -20.98 15.90
C ASP A 80 -0.19 -20.66 14.52
N LYS A 81 -1.51 -20.79 14.37
CA LYS A 81 -2.25 -20.54 13.12
C LYS A 81 -2.56 -19.06 12.90
N ARG A 82 -2.62 -18.25 13.95
CA ARG A 82 -2.89 -16.81 13.85
C ARG A 82 -1.67 -16.08 13.32
N VAL A 83 -1.86 -15.32 12.25
CA VAL A 83 -0.82 -14.48 11.64
C VAL A 83 -1.27 -13.03 11.65
N ALA A 84 -0.32 -12.11 11.74
CA ALA A 84 -0.66 -10.70 11.61
C ALA A 84 -1.06 -10.37 10.17
N PHE A 85 -1.85 -9.32 10.00
CA PHE A 85 -2.43 -8.94 8.72
C PHE A 85 -2.27 -7.45 8.46
N ILE A 86 -1.87 -7.09 7.24
CA ILE A 86 -1.87 -5.73 6.72
C ILE A 86 -2.56 -5.72 5.36
N GLY A 87 -3.65 -4.97 5.24
CA GLY A 87 -4.31 -4.70 3.96
C GLY A 87 -3.92 -3.32 3.44
N ILE A 88 -3.42 -3.25 2.21
CA ILE A 88 -3.10 -1.99 1.52
C ILE A 88 -4.01 -1.88 0.32
N SER A 89 -4.63 -0.71 0.12
CA SER A 89 -5.39 -0.45 -1.09
C SER A 89 -5.53 1.03 -1.37
N ASN A 90 -5.60 1.37 -2.65
CA ASN A 90 -6.04 2.68 -3.12
C ASN A 90 -7.57 2.80 -3.21
N TRP A 91 -8.29 1.68 -3.10
CA TRP A 91 -9.74 1.60 -3.17
C TRP A 91 -10.35 1.44 -1.78
N SER A 92 -11.52 2.02 -1.56
CA SER A 92 -12.24 1.86 -0.29
C SER A 92 -12.70 0.42 -0.11
N LEU A 93 -12.61 -0.08 1.12
CA LEU A 93 -13.20 -1.35 1.51
C LEU A 93 -14.52 -1.11 2.24
N ASP A 94 -15.38 -2.13 2.22
CA ASP A 94 -16.61 -2.15 3.00
C ASP A 94 -16.28 -2.06 4.51
N PRO A 95 -16.84 -1.06 5.23
CA PRO A 95 -16.65 -0.89 6.68
C PRO A 95 -16.97 -2.14 7.50
N ALA A 96 -17.93 -2.97 7.06
CA ALA A 96 -18.28 -4.19 7.78
C ALA A 96 -17.12 -5.19 7.88
N LYS A 97 -16.22 -5.20 6.88
CA LYS A 97 -15.02 -6.05 6.85
C LYS A 97 -13.86 -5.44 7.64
N MET A 98 -13.91 -4.14 7.90
CA MET A 98 -12.88 -3.39 8.62
C MET A 98 -13.12 -3.31 10.13
N ASN A 99 -14.30 -3.67 10.63
CA ASN A 99 -14.61 -3.76 12.07
C ASN A 99 -13.70 -4.71 12.86
N ARG A 100 -12.91 -5.55 12.17
CA ARG A 100 -11.95 -6.51 12.75
C ARG A 100 -10.51 -6.00 12.83
N GLY A 101 -10.26 -4.74 12.45
CA GLY A 101 -8.92 -4.17 12.43
C GLY A 101 -8.91 -2.65 12.61
N ILE A 102 -7.72 -2.08 12.49
CA ILE A 102 -7.52 -0.63 12.51
C ILE A 102 -7.41 -0.16 11.06
N MET A 103 -8.34 0.69 10.65
CA MET A 103 -8.31 1.33 9.33
C MET A 103 -7.59 2.68 9.42
N LEU A 104 -6.55 2.85 8.61
CA LEU A 104 -5.90 4.13 8.39
C LEU A 104 -6.27 4.64 7.01
N TYR A 105 -6.99 5.75 6.95
CA TYR A 105 -7.32 6.44 5.70
C TYR A 105 -6.47 7.70 5.57
N ARG A 106 -5.89 7.91 4.38
CA ARG A 106 -5.29 9.19 4.02
C ARG A 106 -5.93 9.73 2.76
N GLY A 107 -6.44 10.95 2.83
CA GLY A 107 -6.96 11.68 1.68
C GLY A 107 -5.84 12.31 0.85
N GLN A 108 -6.23 13.24 -0.02
CA GLN A 108 -5.26 14.05 -0.76
C GLN A 108 -4.47 14.94 0.21
N PRO A 109 -3.14 15.03 0.06
CA PRO A 109 -2.33 15.91 0.89
C PRO A 109 -2.69 17.38 0.64
N SER A 110 -2.69 18.15 1.72
CA SER A 110 -2.84 19.62 1.68
C SER A 110 -1.63 20.28 1.00
N VAL A 111 -1.78 21.55 0.60
CA VAL A 111 -0.68 22.34 0.02
C VAL A 111 0.53 22.39 0.96
N ASP A 112 0.31 22.52 2.26
CA ASP A 112 1.40 22.57 3.24
C ASP A 112 2.13 21.23 3.37
N GLU A 113 1.40 20.10 3.37
CA GLU A 113 2.00 18.76 3.35
C GLU A 113 2.77 18.50 2.05
N LEU A 114 2.27 18.98 0.91
CA LEU A 114 2.98 18.95 -0.37
C LEU A 114 4.25 19.78 -0.32
N VAL A 115 4.21 20.99 0.26
CA VAL A 115 5.38 21.85 0.41
C VAL A 115 6.40 21.23 1.36
N LEU A 116 5.98 20.62 2.47
CA LEU A 116 6.85 19.94 3.43
C LEU A 116 7.53 18.71 2.80
N THR A 117 6.75 17.88 2.10
CA THR A 117 7.28 16.71 1.37
C THR A 117 8.23 17.14 0.25
N ALA A 118 7.85 18.16 -0.51
CA ALA A 118 8.69 18.74 -1.54
C ALA A 118 9.94 19.37 -0.93
N SER A 119 9.90 19.92 0.28
CA SER A 119 11.07 20.49 0.95
C SER A 119 12.06 19.42 1.38
N LEU A 120 11.60 18.23 1.79
CA LEU A 120 12.45 17.06 2.03
C LEU A 120 13.08 16.53 0.73
N ILE A 121 12.28 16.38 -0.33
CA ILE A 121 12.79 15.98 -1.65
C ILE A 121 13.74 17.05 -2.19
N LYS A 122 13.41 18.34 -2.04
CA LYS A 122 14.27 19.47 -2.37
C LYS A 122 15.54 19.48 -1.54
N LEU A 123 15.52 19.12 -0.25
CA LEU A 123 16.73 19.04 0.57
C LEU A 123 17.67 17.96 0.02
N VAL A 124 17.16 16.77 -0.26
CA VAL A 124 17.94 15.66 -0.85
C VAL A 124 18.46 16.04 -2.25
N PHE A 125 17.61 16.66 -3.07
CA PHE A 125 17.97 17.10 -4.41
C PHE A 125 18.93 18.30 -4.39
N CYS A 126 18.78 19.25 -3.46
CA CYS A 126 19.67 20.38 -3.25
C CYS A 126 21.01 19.94 -2.65
N TYR A 127 21.04 18.89 -1.84
CA TYR A 127 22.28 18.29 -1.35
C TYR A 127 23.05 17.62 -2.50
N ALA A 128 22.35 16.82 -3.32
CA ALA A 128 22.91 16.23 -4.54
C ALA A 128 23.34 17.27 -5.59
N ARG A 129 22.63 18.40 -5.69
CA ARG A 129 22.92 19.50 -6.62
C ARG A 129 23.87 20.57 -6.11
N LYS A 130 24.07 20.70 -4.79
CA LYS A 130 25.15 21.53 -4.21
C LYS A 130 26.53 21.01 -4.62
N LEU A 131 26.60 19.80 -5.18
CA LEU A 131 27.77 19.30 -5.90
C LEU A 131 28.00 19.99 -7.26
N LYS A 132 27.11 20.89 -7.74
CA LYS A 132 27.34 22.26 -8.25
C LYS A 132 26.19 22.77 -9.16
N ASP A 133 25.49 23.82 -8.68
CA ASP A 133 24.55 24.76 -9.33
C ASP A 133 23.01 24.55 -9.33
N SER A 134 22.33 25.71 -9.20
CA SER A 134 20.87 25.90 -9.21
C SER A 134 20.25 25.63 -10.59
N PRO A 135 19.03 25.07 -10.67
CA PRO A 135 18.42 24.73 -11.96
C PRO A 135 18.07 25.95 -12.81
N SER A 136 18.41 25.88 -14.09
CA SER A 136 17.94 26.82 -15.11
C SER A 136 16.45 26.58 -15.44
N ILE A 137 15.81 27.53 -16.11
CA ILE A 137 14.42 27.39 -16.62
C ILE A 137 14.30 26.18 -17.55
N SER A 138 15.33 25.90 -18.35
CA SER A 138 15.39 24.72 -19.23
C SER A 138 15.37 23.43 -18.43
N ASP A 139 16.11 23.37 -17.32
CA ASP A 139 16.12 22.20 -16.43
C ASP A 139 14.77 21.99 -15.77
N ILE A 140 14.13 23.07 -15.32
CA ILE A 140 12.79 23.02 -14.71
C ILE A 140 11.76 22.56 -15.74
N LYS A 141 11.77 23.15 -16.95
CA LYS A 141 10.87 22.79 -18.04
C LYS A 141 11.05 21.33 -18.46
N TYR A 142 12.30 20.87 -18.55
CA TYR A 142 12.60 19.47 -18.83
C TYR A 142 12.05 18.56 -17.72
N ALA A 143 12.28 18.88 -16.45
CA ALA A 143 11.78 18.11 -15.32
C ALA A 143 10.25 18.05 -15.27
N VAL A 144 9.56 19.18 -15.49
CA VAL A 144 8.09 19.23 -15.54
C VAL A 144 7.56 18.36 -16.67
N LYS A 145 8.10 18.52 -17.89
CA LYS A 145 7.66 17.71 -19.02
C LYS A 145 7.96 16.23 -18.81
N ARG A 146 9.13 15.88 -18.28
CA ARG A 146 9.50 14.49 -18.02
C ARG A 146 8.54 13.80 -17.05
N ASN A 147 8.12 14.48 -15.97
CA ASN A 147 7.31 13.85 -14.91
C ASN A 147 5.80 13.99 -15.12
N PHE A 148 5.35 15.04 -15.81
CA PHE A 148 3.93 15.36 -15.93
C PHE A 148 3.43 15.40 -17.39
N SER A 149 4.23 15.02 -18.38
CA SER A 149 3.70 14.81 -19.74
C SER A 149 2.97 13.46 -19.87
N GLY A 150 2.07 13.35 -20.84
CA GLY A 150 1.34 12.10 -21.13
C GLY A 150 -0.14 12.32 -21.40
N LEU A 151 -0.76 13.30 -20.75
CA LEU A 151 -2.12 13.75 -21.02
C LEU A 151 -2.12 14.84 -22.09
N GLN A 152 -2.60 14.54 -23.30
CA GLN A 152 -2.58 15.45 -24.45
C GLN A 152 -3.40 16.73 -24.21
N GLU A 153 -4.44 16.64 -23.38
CA GLU A 153 -5.37 17.73 -23.11
C GLU A 153 -4.82 18.79 -22.13
N VAL A 154 -3.71 18.49 -21.43
CA VAL A 154 -3.18 19.35 -20.37
C VAL A 154 -1.84 19.96 -20.78
N ASN A 155 -1.80 21.29 -20.95
CA ASN A 155 -0.53 22.00 -21.13
C ASN A 155 0.19 22.19 -19.79
N THR A 156 0.92 21.16 -19.36
CA THR A 156 1.58 21.11 -18.06
C THR A 156 2.61 22.23 -17.86
N TRP A 157 3.36 22.58 -18.90
CA TRP A 157 4.32 23.69 -18.80
C TRP A 157 3.62 25.03 -18.53
N LYS A 158 2.47 25.29 -19.17
CA LYS A 158 1.71 26.53 -18.93
C LYS A 158 1.25 26.63 -17.48
N ILE A 159 0.77 25.52 -16.91
CA ILE A 159 0.32 25.46 -15.50
C ILE A 159 1.49 25.69 -14.56
N PHE A 160 2.59 24.95 -14.68
CA PHE A 160 3.72 25.11 -13.76
C PHE A 160 4.43 26.46 -13.92
N LYS A 161 4.48 27.02 -15.14
CA LYS A 161 5.07 28.34 -15.39
C LYS A 161 4.33 29.46 -14.65
N SER A 162 3.01 29.36 -14.44
CA SER A 162 2.26 30.40 -13.71
C SER A 162 2.61 30.46 -12.22
N PHE A 163 3.25 29.42 -11.67
CA PHE A 163 3.67 29.36 -10.27
C PHE A 163 5.18 29.62 -10.09
N LEU A 164 5.94 29.90 -11.17
CA LEU A 164 7.35 30.24 -11.04
C LEU A 164 7.53 31.65 -10.46
N PRO A 165 8.51 31.87 -9.56
CA PRO A 165 8.77 33.21 -9.06
C PRO A 165 9.27 34.14 -10.18
N GLN A 166 8.96 35.43 -10.10
CA GLN A 166 9.20 36.40 -11.19
C GLN A 166 10.67 36.50 -11.65
N ASN A 167 11.61 36.19 -10.76
CA ASN A 167 13.05 36.16 -11.08
C ASN A 167 13.44 35.02 -12.04
N LEU A 168 12.59 34.00 -12.19
CA LEU A 168 12.76 32.85 -13.08
C LEU A 168 11.76 32.85 -14.24
N SER A 169 10.93 33.89 -14.39
CA SER A 169 9.88 33.95 -15.43
C SER A 169 10.28 34.72 -16.69
N LYS A 170 11.48 35.33 -16.71
CA LYS A 170 12.03 36.09 -17.84
C LYS A 170 12.67 35.16 -18.88
#